data_AF-A0A5K5D7H8-F1
#
_entry.id   AF-A0A5K5D7H8-F1
#
_cell.length_a   1.000
_cell.length_b   1.000
_cell.length_c   1.000
_cell.angle_alpha   90.00
_cell.angle_beta   90.00
_cell.angle_gamma   90.00
#
_symmetry.space_group_name_H-M   'P 1'
#
loop_
_entity.id
_entity.type
_entity.pdbx_description
1 polymer ?
#
loop_
_entity_poly.entity_id
_entity_poly.type
_entity_poly.pdbx_seq_one_letter_code
_entity_poly.pdbx_strand_id
1 'polypeptide(L)'
;VAPWAYACLAAYMFFLILTGFPVNFLTLYVTIEHKKLRTPLNYILLNLAVSDLFMVFGGFTTRMYTSLHGYFVFGRIGCNLEGFFATLGGEMGLWSLVVLAFEWWMVVCK
;
A
#
# COMPACT_ATOMS: atom_id res chain seq x y z
N VAL A 1 -14.38 -10.79 21.81
CA VAL A 1 -14.20 -11.25 20.42
C VAL A 1 -13.66 -12.67 20.47
N ALA A 2 -14.13 -13.56 19.61
CA ALA A 2 -13.65 -14.94 19.61
C ALA A 2 -12.18 -15.00 19.13
N PRO A 3 -11.30 -15.79 19.77
CA PRO A 3 -9.87 -15.83 19.45
C PRO A 3 -9.54 -16.13 17.98
N TRP A 4 -10.38 -16.92 17.31
CA TRP A 4 -10.22 -17.25 15.90
C TRP A 4 -10.31 -16.02 14.98
N ALA A 5 -11.05 -14.97 15.35
CA ALA A 5 -11.17 -13.78 14.52
C ALA A 5 -9.83 -13.02 14.42
N TYR A 6 -9.04 -12.99 15.50
CA TYR A 6 -7.71 -12.40 15.51
C TYR A 6 -6.73 -13.21 14.65
N ALA A 7 -6.83 -14.54 14.70
CA ALA A 7 -6.02 -15.42 13.84
C ALA A 7 -6.38 -15.26 12.36
N CYS A 8 -7.67 -15.17 12.02
CA CYS A 8 -8.12 -14.88 10.66
C CYS A 8 -7.62 -13.52 10.17
N LEU A 9 -7.68 -12.49 11.01
CA LEU A 9 -7.18 -11.16 10.66
C LEU A 9 -5.65 -11.18 10.45
N ALA A 10 -4.90 -11.86 11.31
CA ALA A 10 -3.46 -12.01 11.15
C ALA A 10 -3.09 -12.74 9.85
N ALA A 11 -3.80 -13.84 9.53
CA ALA A 11 -3.62 -14.57 8.28
C ALA A 11 -3.94 -13.70 7.05
N TYR A 12 -5.01 -12.91 7.11
CA TYR A 12 -5.38 -11.97 6.05
C TYR A 12 -4.33 -10.87 5.85
N MET A 13 -3.85 -10.24 6.94
CA MET A 13 -2.80 -9.23 6.86
C MET A 13 -1.50 -9.82 6.30
N PHE A 14 -1.14 -11.04 6.69
CA PHE A 14 0.01 -11.75 6.14
C PHE A 14 -0.13 -12.02 4.64
N PHE A 15 -1.32 -12.44 4.18
CA PHE A 15 -1.61 -12.61 2.76
C PHE A 15 -1.48 -11.30 1.96
N LEU A 16 -1.95 -10.18 2.51
CA LEU A 16 -1.79 -8.86 1.90
C LEU A 16 -0.34 -8.43 1.81
N ILE A 17 0.50 -8.74 2.80
CA ILE A 17 1.94 -8.46 2.75
C ILE A 17 2.61 -9.33 1.68
N LEU A 18 2.31 -10.63 1.66
CA LEU A 18 2.90 -11.59 0.72
C LEU A 18 2.57 -11.28 -0.74
N THR A 19 1.37 -10.76 -1.02
CA THR A 19 0.97 -10.42 -2.39
C THR A 19 1.24 -8.96 -2.73
N GLY A 20 0.94 -8.05 -1.80
CA GLY A 20 1.10 -6.60 -1.99
C GLY A 20 2.55 -6.16 -2.08
N PHE A 21 3.46 -6.75 -1.31
CA PHE A 21 4.87 -6.36 -1.37
C PHE A 21 5.51 -6.72 -2.72
N PRO A 22 5.48 -7.98 -3.20
CA PRO A 22 6.14 -8.33 -4.45
C PRO A 22 5.55 -7.61 -5.65
N VAL A 23 4.22 -7.45 -5.73
CA VAL A 23 3.56 -6.78 -6.85
C VAL A 23 4.01 -5.32 -6.98
N ASN A 24 4.00 -4.57 -5.87
CA ASN A 24 4.38 -3.16 -5.91
C ASN A 24 5.89 -2.98 -6.03
N PHE A 25 6.69 -3.84 -5.38
CA PHE A 25 8.14 -3.80 -5.51
C PHE A 25 8.61 -4.14 -6.93
N LEU A 26 8.04 -5.18 -7.55
CA LEU A 26 8.33 -5.53 -8.94
C LEU A 26 7.94 -4.41 -9.90
N THR A 27 6.81 -3.74 -9.66
CA THR A 27 6.38 -2.59 -10.47
C THR A 27 7.42 -1.47 -10.46
N LEU A 28 7.99 -1.14 -9.30
CA LEU A 28 9.09 -0.18 -9.20
C LEU A 28 10.36 -0.70 -9.87
N TYR A 29 10.75 -1.94 -9.56
CA TYR A 29 11.99 -2.54 -10.05
C TYR A 29 12.05 -2.61 -11.58
N VAL A 30 11.01 -3.18 -12.21
CA VAL A 30 10.90 -3.35 -13.66
C VAL A 30 10.87 -2.00 -14.37
N THR A 31 10.21 -0.99 -13.79
CA THR A 31 10.15 0.36 -14.38
C THR A 31 11.50 1.09 -14.30
N ILE A 32 12.26 0.88 -13.22
CA ILE A 32 13.62 1.42 -13.09
C ILE A 32 14.56 0.74 -14.09
N GLU A 33 14.48 -0.58 -14.24
CA GLU A 33 15.36 -1.34 -15.14
C GLU A 33 15.12 -1.01 -16.61
N HIS A 34 13.85 -0.93 -17.04
CA HIS A 34 13.50 -0.67 -18.43
C HIS A 34 13.27 0.81 -18.74
N LYS A 35 14.25 1.46 -19.37
CA LYS A 35 14.12 2.85 -19.86
C LYS A 35 12.91 3.10 -20.77
N LYS A 36 12.43 2.07 -21.49
CA LYS A 36 11.24 2.15 -22.35
C LYS A 36 9.95 2.44 -21.58
N LEU A 37 9.89 2.06 -20.31
CA LEU A 37 8.73 2.27 -19.45
C LEU A 37 8.73 3.64 -18.76
N ARG A 38 9.75 4.49 -18.96
CA ARG A 38 9.84 5.82 -18.33
C ARG A 38 9.07 6.88 -19.12
N THR A 39 7.76 6.67 -19.25
CA THR A 39 6.82 7.63 -19.85
C THR A 39 6.12 8.44 -18.76
N PRO A 40 5.63 9.66 -19.05
CA PRO A 40 4.87 10.48 -18.10
C PRO A 40 3.73 9.69 -17.42
N LEU A 41 3.01 8.88 -18.20
CA LEU A 41 1.89 8.06 -17.74
C LEU A 41 2.32 6.95 -16.74
N ASN A 42 3.55 6.46 -16.82
CA ASN A 42 4.03 5.44 -15.88
C ASN A 42 4.56 6.05 -14.56
N TYR A 43 4.82 7.36 -14.49
CA TYR A 43 5.25 7.99 -13.23
C TYR A 43 4.14 7.99 -12.18
N ILE A 44 2.87 8.18 -12.57
CA ILE A 44 1.76 8.14 -11.61
C ILE A 44 1.52 6.71 -11.08
N LEU A 45 1.77 5.68 -11.90
CA LEU A 45 1.75 4.29 -11.48
C LEU A 45 2.87 3.97 -10.49
N LEU A 46 4.06 4.59 -10.63
CA LEU A 46 5.12 4.47 -9.63
C LEU A 46 4.73 5.13 -8.31
N ASN A 47 4.05 6.27 -8.35
CA ASN A 47 3.56 6.93 -7.13
C ASN A 47 2.52 6.05 -6.40
N LEU A 48 1.62 5.40 -7.15
CA LEU A 48 0.68 4.42 -6.62
C LEU A 48 1.41 3.23 -5.97
N ALA A 49 2.41 2.66 -6.64
CA ALA A 49 3.20 1.55 -6.09
C ALA A 49 3.94 1.94 -4.80
N VAL A 50 4.47 3.17 -4.72
CA VAL A 50 5.10 3.69 -3.49
C VAL A 50 4.08 3.87 -2.37
N SER A 51 2.89 4.39 -2.69
CA SER A 51 1.77 4.55 -1.77
C SER A 51 1.34 3.21 -1.16
N ASP A 52 1.21 2.17 -1.98
CA ASP A 52 0.86 0.83 -1.51
C ASP A 52 1.95 0.22 -0.63
N LEU A 53 3.24 0.45 -0.94
CA LEU A 53 4.35 -0.01 -0.10
C LEU A 53 4.33 0.65 1.29
N PHE A 54 3.95 1.93 1.40
CA PHE A 54 3.76 2.57 2.70
C PHE A 54 2.68 1.88 3.55
N MET A 55 1.56 1.47 2.93
CA MET A 55 0.53 0.70 3.63
C MET A 55 1.03 -0.68 4.06
N VAL A 56 1.80 -1.37 3.22
CA VAL A 56 2.35 -2.69 3.55
C VAL A 56 3.32 -2.63 4.73
N PHE A 57 4.30 -1.72 4.68
CA PHE A 57 5.32 -1.61 5.71
C PHE A 57 4.79 -0.99 7.01
N GLY A 58 4.04 0.11 6.93
CA GLY A 58 3.57 0.83 8.11
C GLY A 58 2.28 0.29 8.70
N GLY A 59 1.31 -0.02 7.84
CA GLY A 59 -0.02 -0.46 8.22
C GLY A 59 -0.10 -1.96 8.47
N PHE A 60 0.00 -2.77 7.41
CA PHE A 60 -0.27 -4.20 7.46
C PHE A 60 0.70 -4.96 8.35
N THR A 61 1.99 -4.62 8.34
CA THR A 61 3.00 -5.27 9.19
C THR A 61 2.70 -5.06 10.68
N THR A 62 2.38 -3.82 11.07
CA THR A 62 2.00 -3.46 12.44
C THR A 62 0.67 -4.12 12.84
N ARG A 63 -0.31 -4.17 11.93
CA ARG A 63 -1.61 -4.81 12.14
C ARG A 63 -1.52 -6.32 12.27
N MET A 64 -0.67 -6.98 11.49
CA MET A 64 -0.41 -8.41 11.62
C MET A 64 0.14 -8.73 13.01
N TYR A 65 1.16 -7.99 13.45
CA TYR A 65 1.81 -8.22 14.74
C TYR A 65 0.87 -7.99 15.93
N THR A 66 0.06 -6.94 15.87
CA THR A 66 -0.95 -6.66 16.91
C THR A 66 -2.10 -7.67 16.91
N SER A 67 -2.49 -8.18 15.73
CA SER A 67 -3.51 -9.23 15.62
C SER A 67 -3.03 -10.58 16.17
N LEU A 68 -1.75 -10.92 16.01
CA LEU A 68 -1.16 -12.13 16.61
C LEU A 68 -1.19 -12.12 18.14
N HIS A 69 -1.06 -10.94 18.75
CA HIS A 69 -1.12 -10.78 20.20
C HIS A 69 -2.54 -10.51 20.72
N GLY A 70 -3.51 -10.23 19.85
CA GLY A 70 -4.90 -9.93 20.23
C GLY A 70 -5.11 -8.55 20.85
N TYR A 71 -4.05 -7.73 20.98
CA TYR A 71 -4.11 -6.36 21.47
C TYR A 71 -3.01 -5.50 20.81
N PHE A 72 -3.15 -4.17 20.93
CA PHE A 72 -2.22 -3.23 20.29
C PHE A 72 -0.93 -3.08 21.12
N VAL A 73 0.13 -3.81 20.73
CA VAL A 73 1.39 -3.93 21.50
C VAL A 73 2.29 -2.69 21.41
N PHE A 74 2.23 -1.92 20.32
CA PHE A 74 3.11 -0.76 20.10
C PHE A 74 2.67 0.52 20.85
N GLY A 75 1.66 0.43 21.71
CA GLY A 75 1.15 1.55 22.50
C GLY A 75 0.59 2.71 21.66
N ARG A 76 0.45 3.90 22.27
CA ARG A 76 -0.19 5.06 21.64
C ARG A 76 0.62 5.62 20.46
N ILE A 77 1.94 5.67 20.58
CA ILE A 77 2.82 6.17 19.51
C ILE A 77 2.72 5.26 18.28
N GLY A 78 2.77 3.94 18.47
CA GLY A 78 2.62 3.00 17.36
C GLY A 78 1.25 3.08 16.68
N CYS A 79 0.17 3.33 17.45
CA CYS A 79 -1.18 3.50 16.90
C CYS A 79 -1.27 4.74 16.01
N ASN A 80 -0.69 5.86 16.46
CA ASN A 80 -0.65 7.08 15.65
C ASN A 80 0.17 6.90 14.38
N LEU A 81 1.31 6.19 14.45
CA LEU A 81 2.15 5.92 13.28
C LEU A 81 1.48 4.95 12.30
N GLU A 82 0.88 3.87 12.80
CA GLU A 82 0.12 2.93 11.97
C GLU A 82 -1.02 3.63 11.24
N GLY A 83 -1.81 4.43 11.96
CA GLY A 83 -2.88 5.23 11.37
C GLY A 83 -2.35 6.26 10.37
N PHE A 84 -1.23 6.90 10.66
CA PHE A 84 -0.60 7.86 9.74
C PHE A 84 -0.14 7.19 8.44
N PHE A 85 0.62 6.10 8.50
CA PHE A 85 1.10 5.41 7.30
C PHE A 85 -0.04 4.78 6.50
N ALA A 86 -1.04 4.19 7.17
CA ALA A 86 -2.20 3.63 6.50
C ALA A 86 -3.03 4.71 5.77
N THR A 87 -3.25 5.86 6.42
CA THR A 87 -4.03 6.96 5.84
C THR A 87 -3.25 7.67 4.75
N LEU A 88 -1.96 7.95 4.97
CA LEU A 88 -1.10 8.60 3.97
C LEU A 88 -1.00 7.74 2.71
N GLY A 89 -0.73 6.44 2.87
CA GLY A 89 -0.69 5.50 1.75
C GLY A 89 -2.03 5.47 1.01
N GLY A 90 -3.15 5.33 1.72
CA GLY A 90 -4.48 5.33 1.11
C GLY A 90 -4.81 6.62 0.34
N GLU A 91 -4.51 7.78 0.94
CA GLU A 91 -4.78 9.09 0.33
C GLU A 91 -3.90 9.34 -0.90
N MET A 92 -2.60 9.02 -0.82
CA MET A 92 -1.70 9.10 -1.96
C MET A 92 -2.16 8.20 -3.12
N GLY A 93 -2.66 6.99 -2.82
CA GLY A 93 -3.17 6.07 -3.82
C GLY A 93 -4.45 6.58 -4.47
N LEU A 94 -5.37 7.12 -3.67
CA LEU A 94 -6.61 7.71 -4.14
C LEU A 94 -6.35 8.89 -5.09
N TRP A 95 -5.50 9.84 -4.72
CA TRP A 95 -5.13 10.95 -5.60
C TRP A 95 -4.38 10.50 -6.85
N SER A 96 -3.57 9.44 -6.76
CA SER A 96 -2.89 8.89 -7.93
C SER A 96 -3.88 8.35 -8.97
N LEU A 97 -4.95 7.68 -8.53
CA LEU A 97 -6.01 7.22 -9.43
C LEU A 97 -6.82 8.38 -10.02
N VAL A 98 -7.06 9.45 -9.27
CA VAL A 98 -7.73 10.66 -9.78
C VAL A 98 -6.91 11.32 -10.88
N VAL A 99 -5.61 11.50 -10.66
CA VAL A 99 -4.70 12.07 -11.67
C VAL A 99 -4.62 11.16 -12.89
N LEU A 100 -4.50 9.85 -12.70
CA LEU A 100 -4.50 8.88 -13.79
C LEU A 100 -5.78 9.00 -14.64
N ALA A 101 -6.96 9.04 -14.03
CA ALA A 101 -8.21 9.19 -14.76
C ALA A 101 -8.26 10.48 -15.60
N PHE A 102 -7.74 11.59 -15.05
CA PHE A 102 -7.68 12.86 -15.76
C PHE A 102 -6.67 12.87 -16.91
N GLU A 103 -5.47 12.33 -16.71
CA GLU A 103 -4.43 12.22 -17.74
C GLU A 103 -4.90 11.34 -18.90
N TRP A 104 -5.52 10.20 -18.62
CA TRP A 104 -6.07 9.32 -19.64
C TRP A 104 -7.17 9.99 -20.46
N TRP A 105 -8.03 10.78 -19.82
CA TRP A 105 -9.03 11.57 -20.54
C TRP A 105 -8.39 12.61 -21.46
N MET A 106 -7.36 13.32 -21.01
CA MET A 106 -6.65 14.31 -21.85
C MET A 106 -5.89 13.69 -23.01
N VAL A 107 -5.29 12.50 -22.84
CA VAL A 107 -4.53 11.84 -23.91
C VAL A 107 -5.43 11.23 -24.99
N VAL A 108 -6.63 10.79 -24.61
CA VAL A 108 -7.55 10.09 -25.54
C VAL A 108 -8.57 11.04 -26.17
N CYS A 109 -9.19 11.93 -25.37
CA CYS A 109 -10.34 12.72 -25.82
C CYS A 109 -9.97 14.12 -26.34
N LYS A 110 -8.72 14.56 -26.15
CA LYS A 110 -8.23 15.86 -26.63
C LYS A 110 -7.05 15.66 -27.55
#